data_AF-A0A5S4YN40-F1
#
_entry.id   AF-A0A5S4YN40-F1
#
_cell.length_a   1.000
_cell.length_b   1.000
_cell.length_c   1.000
_cell.angle_alpha   90.00
_cell.angle_beta   90.00
_cell.angle_gamma   90.00
#
_symmetry.space_group_name_H-M   'P 1'
#
loop_
_entity.id
_entity.type
_entity.pdbx_description
1 polymer ?
#
loop_
_entity_poly.entity_id
_entity_poly.type
_entity_poly.pdbx_seq_one_letter_code
_entity_poly.pdbx_strand_id
1 'polypeptide(L)'
;MFTELEIVERCLLLFSKPGRWTQKTLARDRQGKPVPVFSQEARSFDIEGAIRRAAGQDDRSAYARFVPIIKTQLGKHPFDWNDQTGRHQRDVVRMFEDLADEYRFKEPT
;
A
#
# COMPACT_ATOMS: atom_id res chain seq x y z
N MET A 1 -2.99 17.52 -0.29
CA MET A 1 -3.37 16.13 -0.60
C MET A 1 -2.41 15.65 -1.66
N PHE A 2 -1.81 14.48 -1.50
CA PHE A 2 -0.84 13.95 -2.47
C PHE A 2 -1.58 13.38 -3.68
N THR A 3 -0.96 13.49 -4.85
CA THR A 3 -1.41 12.82 -6.07
C THR A 3 -1.30 11.30 -5.92
N GLU A 4 -2.02 10.56 -6.76
CA GLU A 4 -1.96 9.09 -6.76
C GLU A 4 -0.53 8.57 -6.99
N LEU A 5 0.23 9.18 -7.91
CA LEU A 5 1.63 8.83 -8.15
C LEU A 5 2.49 9.04 -6.90
N GLU A 6 2.40 10.22 -6.26
CA GLU A 6 3.15 10.50 -5.02
C GLU A 6 2.79 9.52 -3.89
N ILE A 7 1.52 9.12 -3.78
CA ILE A 7 1.08 8.12 -2.81
C ILE A 7 1.74 6.76 -3.11
N VAL A 8 1.73 6.32 -4.36
CA VAL A 8 2.35 5.05 -4.78
C VAL A 8 3.86 5.06 -4.51
N GLU A 9 4.56 6.12 -4.89
CA GLU A 9 6.01 6.23 -4.65
C GLU A 9 6.34 6.20 -3.16
N ARG A 10 5.50 6.80 -2.32
CA ARG A 10 5.64 6.72 -0.87
C ARG A 10 5.34 5.33 -0.31
N CYS A 11 4.40 4.59 -0.89
CA CYS A 11 4.20 3.17 -0.55
C CYS A 11 5.46 2.34 -0.87
N LEU A 12 6.08 2.57 -2.03
CA LEU A 12 7.35 1.92 -2.39
C LEU A 12 8.46 2.25 -1.39
N LEU A 13 8.56 3.51 -0.94
CA LEU A 13 9.50 3.89 0.12
C LEU A 13 9.23 3.17 1.45
N LEU A 14 7.96 2.98 1.84
CA LEU A 14 7.61 2.21 3.04
C LEU A 14 8.09 0.75 2.92
N PHE A 15 8.03 0.16 1.74
CA PHE A 15 8.46 -1.22 1.46
C PHE A 15 9.90 -1.36 0.96
N SER A 16 10.71 -0.29 1.00
CA SER A 16 12.11 -0.29 0.55
C SER A 16 13.03 -1.24 1.33
N LYS A 17 12.61 -1.68 2.53
CA LYS A 17 13.37 -2.60 3.38
C LYS A 17 12.61 -3.91 3.59
N PRO A 18 13.30 -5.05 3.71
CA PRO A 18 12.65 -6.31 4.08
C PRO A 18 11.86 -6.21 5.40
N GLY A 19 10.77 -6.97 5.50
CA GLY A 19 9.95 -7.05 6.72
C GLY A 19 9.06 -5.83 6.97
N ARG A 20 8.86 -4.98 5.95
CA ARG A 20 7.98 -3.81 6.02
C ARG A 20 6.56 -4.10 5.58
N TRP A 21 6.33 -5.26 5.00
CA TRP A 21 5.01 -5.75 4.64
C TRP A 21 4.42 -6.68 5.72
N THR A 22 3.09 -6.67 5.86
CA THR A 22 2.37 -7.61 6.73
C THR A 22 1.00 -7.99 6.14
N GLN A 23 0.40 -9.02 6.73
CA GLN A 23 -0.92 -9.54 6.38
C GLN A 23 -1.89 -9.37 7.56
N LYS A 24 -3.19 -9.37 7.25
CA LYS A 24 -4.33 -9.38 8.18
C LYS A 24 -4.44 -8.17 9.12
N THR A 25 -3.57 -7.19 8.99
CA THR A 25 -3.48 -6.05 9.91
C THR A 25 -2.86 -4.86 9.20
N LEU A 26 -3.50 -3.70 9.33
CA LEU A 26 -3.09 -2.48 8.64
C LEU A 26 -1.66 -2.04 8.97
N ALA A 27 -1.27 -2.14 10.23
CA ALA A 27 0.08 -1.80 10.66
C ALA A 27 0.53 -2.60 11.89
N ARG A 28 1.82 -2.87 11.98
CA ARG A 28 2.46 -3.47 13.16
C ARG A 28 3.70 -2.69 13.57
N ASP A 29 4.02 -2.77 14.85
CA ASP A 29 5.27 -2.24 15.40
C ASP A 29 6.47 -3.17 15.12
N ARG A 30 7.63 -2.85 15.71
CA ARG A 30 8.86 -3.66 15.57
C ARG A 30 8.73 -5.08 16.14
N GLN A 31 7.85 -5.28 17.12
CA GLN A 31 7.61 -6.59 17.76
C GLN A 31 6.53 -7.39 17.03
N GLY A 32 5.93 -6.84 15.97
CA GLY A 32 4.84 -7.46 15.23
C GLY A 32 3.46 -7.25 15.87
N LYS A 33 3.34 -6.40 16.90
CA LYS A 33 2.07 -6.09 17.55
C LYS A 33 1.26 -5.14 16.67
N PRO A 34 -0.06 -5.36 16.50
CA PRO A 34 -0.94 -4.41 15.83
C PRO A 34 -0.91 -3.03 16.48
N VAL A 35 -0.76 -1.99 15.65
CA VAL A 35 -0.78 -0.57 16.07
C VAL A 35 -1.59 0.27 15.08
N PRO A 36 -2.05 1.47 15.48
CA PRO A 36 -2.67 2.40 14.53
C PRO A 36 -1.72 2.74 13.38
N VAL A 37 -2.26 2.85 12.15
CA VAL A 37 -1.48 3.17 10.93
C VAL A 37 -0.61 4.41 11.09
N PHE A 38 -1.13 5.44 11.77
CA PHE A 38 -0.42 6.71 11.96
C PHE A 38 0.47 6.76 13.20
N SER A 39 0.56 5.68 13.98
CA SER A 39 1.47 5.59 15.12
C SER A 39 2.93 5.81 14.69
N GLN A 40 3.70 6.50 15.53
CA GLN A 40 5.15 6.64 15.34
C GLN A 40 5.89 5.32 15.52
N GLU A 41 5.26 4.33 16.15
CA GLU A 41 5.79 2.99 16.36
C GLU A 41 5.53 2.05 15.17
N ALA A 42 4.66 2.42 14.23
CA ALA A 42 4.36 1.59 13.07
C ALA A 42 5.62 1.33 12.23
N ARG A 43 5.88 0.07 11.90
CA ARG A 43 7.07 -0.39 11.17
C ARG A 43 6.72 -1.19 9.93
N SER A 44 5.68 -2.00 9.95
CA SER A 44 5.20 -2.74 8.79
C SER A 44 3.72 -2.47 8.53
N PHE A 45 3.31 -2.64 7.28
CA PHE A 45 1.98 -2.29 6.79
C PHE A 45 1.47 -3.32 5.79
N ASP A 46 0.16 -3.51 5.71
CA ASP A 46 -0.45 -4.13 4.54
C ASP A 46 -0.66 -3.08 3.42
N ILE A 47 -1.30 -3.47 2.31
CA ILE A 47 -1.58 -2.56 1.19
C ILE A 47 -2.40 -1.34 1.64
N GLU A 48 -3.45 -1.55 2.43
CA GLU A 48 -4.35 -0.49 2.87
C GLU A 48 -3.66 0.48 3.84
N GLY A 49 -2.97 -0.07 4.84
CA GLY A 49 -2.20 0.70 5.80
C GLY A 49 -1.08 1.50 5.15
N ALA A 50 -0.40 0.94 4.14
CA ALA A 50 0.61 1.65 3.38
C ALA A 50 0.01 2.84 2.62
N ILE A 51 -1.10 2.63 1.90
CA ILE A 51 -1.79 3.70 1.14
C ILE A 51 -2.27 4.81 2.09
N ARG A 52 -2.92 4.44 3.20
CA ARG A 52 -3.36 5.41 4.22
C ARG A 52 -2.17 6.20 4.79
N ARG A 53 -1.08 5.51 5.17
CA ARG A 53 0.13 6.15 5.74
C ARG A 53 0.80 7.08 4.72
N ALA A 54 0.85 6.68 3.46
CA ALA A 54 1.43 7.46 2.36
C ALA A 54 0.58 8.70 2.02
N ALA A 55 -0.74 8.58 1.99
CA ALA A 55 -1.65 9.69 1.70
C ALA A 55 -1.73 10.73 2.83
N GLY A 56 -1.48 10.31 4.07
CA GLY A 56 -1.54 11.16 5.25
C GLY A 56 -2.87 11.07 5.99
N GLN A 57 -2.89 11.53 7.24
CA GLN A 57 -4.00 11.31 8.17
C GLN A 57 -5.32 11.96 7.75
N ASP A 58 -5.24 13.06 7.00
CA ASP A 58 -6.41 13.83 6.57
C ASP A 58 -7.08 13.22 5.32
N ASP A 59 -6.35 12.41 4.55
CA ASP A 59 -6.87 11.77 3.34
C ASP A 59 -7.49 10.39 3.65
N ARG A 60 -8.69 10.44 4.23
CA ARG A 60 -9.43 9.22 4.60
C ARG A 60 -9.97 8.44 3.40
N SER A 61 -10.03 9.06 2.21
CA SER A 61 -10.60 8.44 1.01
C SER A 61 -9.55 7.82 0.10
N ALA A 62 -8.25 8.01 0.36
CA ALA A 62 -7.15 7.49 -0.46
C ALA A 62 -7.33 6.02 -0.83
N TYR A 63 -7.51 5.15 0.16
CA TYR A 63 -7.66 3.72 -0.10
C TYR A 63 -8.84 3.40 -1.01
N ALA A 64 -9.98 4.08 -0.82
CA ALA A 64 -11.16 3.87 -1.67
C ALA A 64 -10.91 4.26 -3.14
N ARG A 65 -10.05 5.26 -3.41
CA ARG A 65 -9.63 5.64 -4.77
C ARG A 65 -8.76 4.56 -5.44
N PHE A 66 -7.89 3.92 -4.67
CA PHE A 66 -6.99 2.87 -5.17
C PHE A 66 -7.65 1.50 -5.37
N VAL A 67 -8.68 1.17 -4.59
CA VAL A 67 -9.38 -0.13 -4.66
C VAL A 67 -9.81 -0.52 -6.08
N PRO A 68 -10.55 0.30 -6.86
CA PRO A 68 -10.98 -0.10 -8.20
C PRO A 68 -9.81 -0.31 -9.17
N ILE A 69 -8.74 0.46 -9.02
CA ILE A 69 -7.55 0.42 -9.89
C ILE A 69 -6.78 -0.89 -9.63
N ILE A 70 -6.42 -1.13 -8.37
CA ILE A 70 -5.72 -2.35 -7.96
C ILE A 70 -6.58 -3.58 -8.25
N LYS A 71 -7.90 -3.52 -8.01
CA LYS A 71 -8.80 -4.64 -8.31
C LYS A 71 -8.82 -4.98 -9.80
N THR A 72 -8.76 -3.98 -10.68
CA THR A 72 -8.69 -4.18 -12.14
C THR A 72 -7.40 -4.88 -12.53
N GLN A 73 -6.27 -4.49 -11.95
CA GLN A 73 -4.96 -5.11 -12.21
C GLN A 73 -4.86 -6.54 -11.66
N LEU A 74 -5.38 -6.79 -10.45
CA LEU A 74 -5.19 -8.05 -9.73
C LEU A 74 -6.33 -9.06 -9.93
N GLY A 75 -7.47 -8.64 -10.48
CA GLY A 75 -8.69 -9.46 -10.58
C GLY A 75 -9.34 -9.80 -9.23
N LYS A 76 -8.88 -9.19 -8.13
CA LYS A 76 -9.34 -9.47 -6.76
C LYS A 76 -9.28 -8.20 -5.90
N HIS A 77 -10.05 -8.15 -4.83
CA HIS A 77 -9.96 -7.03 -3.89
C HIS A 77 -8.54 -6.96 -3.28
N PRO A 78 -7.94 -5.76 -3.12
CA PRO A 78 -6.55 -5.63 -2.66
C PRO A 78 -6.28 -6.33 -1.33
N PHE A 79 -7.20 -6.20 -0.38
CA PHE A 79 -7.16 -6.89 0.92
C PHE A 79 -7.07 -8.43 0.76
N ASP A 80 -7.96 -9.02 -0.04
CA ASP A 80 -7.99 -10.48 -0.22
C ASP A 80 -6.77 -11.01 -0.99
N TRP A 81 -6.16 -10.17 -1.83
CA TRP A 81 -4.95 -10.52 -2.57
C TRP A 81 -3.70 -10.40 -1.70
N ASN A 82 -3.66 -9.39 -0.83
CA ASN A 82 -2.62 -9.20 0.18
C ASN A 82 -2.52 -10.40 1.12
N ASP A 83 -3.67 -10.86 1.62
CA ASP A 83 -3.75 -11.91 2.64
C ASP A 83 -3.74 -13.33 2.06
N GLN A 84 -3.52 -13.47 0.76
CA GLN A 84 -3.41 -14.77 0.12
C GLN A 84 -2.18 -15.54 0.62
N THR A 85 -2.37 -16.84 0.90
CA THR A 85 -1.28 -17.74 1.28
C THR A 85 -0.18 -17.75 0.21
N GLY A 86 1.08 -17.66 0.65
CA GLY A 86 2.23 -17.63 -0.24
C GLY A 86 2.52 -16.27 -0.87
N ARG A 87 1.81 -15.21 -0.48
CA ARG A 87 2.16 -13.83 -0.84
C ARG A 87 3.45 -13.39 -0.14
N HIS A 88 4.26 -12.60 -0.84
CA HIS A 88 5.49 -12.02 -0.32
C HIS A 88 5.54 -10.52 -0.57
N GLN A 89 6.33 -9.79 0.24
CA GLN A 89 6.53 -8.35 0.08
C GLN A 89 6.92 -7.95 -1.35
N ARG A 90 7.78 -8.74 -2.02
CA ARG A 90 8.22 -8.48 -3.40
C ARG A 90 7.06 -8.41 -4.40
N ASP A 91 6.00 -9.18 -4.16
CA ASP A 91 4.85 -9.21 -5.06
C ASP A 91 4.04 -7.92 -4.91
N VAL A 92 3.92 -7.44 -3.66
CA VAL A 92 3.25 -6.16 -3.34
C VAL A 92 4.06 -4.98 -3.87
N VAL A 93 5.38 -5.01 -3.74
CA VAL A 93 6.28 -4.00 -4.31
C VAL A 93 6.10 -3.94 -5.83
N ARG A 94 6.16 -5.09 -6.52
CA ARG A 94 5.97 -5.15 -7.97
C ARG A 94 4.62 -4.59 -8.40
N MET A 95 3.55 -4.88 -7.67
CA MET A 95 2.23 -4.30 -7.95
C MET A 95 2.24 -2.76 -7.85
N PHE A 96 2.91 -2.18 -6.84
CA PHE A 96 3.05 -0.73 -6.75
C PHE A 96 3.98 -0.14 -7.80
N GLU A 97 5.03 -0.86 -8.23
CA GLU A 97 5.89 -0.44 -9.35
C GLU A 97 5.09 -0.36 -10.65
N ASP A 98 4.31 -1.40 -10.97
CA ASP A 98 3.42 -1.42 -12.13
C ASP A 98 2.42 -0.25 -12.10
N LEU A 99 1.84 0.07 -10.93
CA LEU A 99 0.97 1.25 -10.76
C LEU A 99 1.70 2.57 -10.99
N ALA A 100 2.91 2.71 -10.45
CA ALA A 100 3.72 3.91 -10.61
C ALA A 100 3.99 4.16 -12.09
N ASP A 101 4.34 3.11 -12.83
CA ASP A 101 4.56 3.18 -14.26
C ASP A 101 3.27 3.53 -15.00
N GLU A 102 2.12 2.93 -14.66
CA GLU A 102 0.83 3.33 -15.24
C GLU A 102 0.57 4.83 -15.07
N TYR A 103 0.79 5.39 -13.88
CA TYR A 103 0.58 6.82 -13.65
C TYR A 103 1.60 7.72 -14.36
N ARG A 104 2.84 7.28 -14.52
CA ARG A 104 3.88 8.04 -15.25
C ARG A 104 3.61 8.11 -16.74
N PHE A 105 3.07 7.04 -17.31
CA PHE A 105 2.85 6.91 -18.75
C PHE A 105 1.39 7.14 -19.18
N LYS A 106 0.49 7.45 -18.24
CA LYS A 106 -0.87 7.88 -18.56
C LYS A 106 -0.79 9.24 -19.24
N GLU A 107 -1.08 9.27 -20.54
CA GLU A 107 -1.28 10.55 -21.23
C GLU A 107 -2.42 11.31 -20.54
N PRO A 108 -2.27 12.62 -20.28
CA PRO A 108 -3.36 13.43 -19.78
C PRO A 108 -4.46 13.48 -20.86
N THR A 109 -5.54 12.74 -20.64
CA THR A 109 -6.78 12.83 -21.42
C THR A 109 -7.49 14.16 -21.15
#